data_AF-A0A0E3R7J3-F1
#
_entry.id   AF-A0A0E3R7J3-F1
#
_cell.length_a   1.000
_cell.length_b   1.000
_cell.length_c   1.000
_cell.angle_alpha   90.00
_cell.angle_beta   90.00
_cell.angle_gamma   90.00
#
_symmetry.space_group_name_H-M   'P 1'
#
loop_
_entity.id
_entity.type
_entity.pdbx_description
1 polymer ?
#
loop_
_entity_poly.entity_id
_entity_poly.type
_entity_poly.pdbx_seq_one_letter_code
_entity_poly.pdbx_strand_id
1 'polypeptide(L)'
;MNIIKNSLPEGGFPIVGVSNVRKSYVIGSLEIPVLSDIDLKLERGELLDIMSSSGSGNSTLVNLIDCLDRPTEGQALVRGRDLNRMSDQELAILKGLEIDFSIRTFNSVPLLTAFENVLLPTFANMRINIDPTKRARELFKVMEIQNRVNHRPRKLSGGQSQRRSIVPLINDPTILLADEPTGNLDSRTGS
;
A
#
# COMPACT_ATOMS: atom_id res chain seq x y z
N MET A 1 11.02 -20.49 -27.73
CA MET A 1 10.57 -21.69 -26.98
C MET A 1 11.38 -21.75 -25.70
N ASN A 2 10.73 -21.46 -24.55
CA ASN A 2 11.14 -21.63 -23.15
C ASN A 2 12.58 -21.25 -22.76
N ILE A 3 12.84 -20.49 -21.69
CA ILE A 3 12.48 -20.80 -20.31
C ILE A 3 12.30 -19.50 -19.51
N ILE A 4 11.24 -19.51 -18.70
CA ILE A 4 10.90 -18.58 -17.62
C ILE A 4 12.03 -18.55 -16.58
N LYS A 5 12.57 -17.35 -16.26
CA LYS A 5 13.32 -17.13 -15.01
C LYS A 5 12.42 -16.40 -14.01
N ASN A 6 11.70 -17.19 -13.21
CA ASN A 6 11.03 -16.77 -11.99
C ASN A 6 12.06 -16.60 -10.88
N SER A 7 12.67 -15.41 -10.77
CA SER A 7 13.21 -14.84 -9.52
C SER A 7 14.14 -13.68 -9.88
N LEU A 8 13.85 -12.47 -9.37
CA LEU A 8 14.83 -11.40 -9.32
C LEU A 8 15.85 -11.70 -8.21
N PRO A 9 17.12 -11.25 -8.33
CA PRO A 9 18.17 -11.55 -7.37
C PRO A 9 17.82 -11.01 -5.97
N GLU A 10 18.10 -11.79 -4.92
CA GLU A 10 18.13 -11.29 -3.54
C GLU A 10 19.40 -10.45 -3.37
N GLY A 11 19.25 -9.13 -3.51
CA GLY A 11 20.32 -8.14 -3.43
C GLY A 11 20.51 -7.39 -4.76
N GLY A 12 20.25 -6.08 -4.76
CA GLY A 12 20.71 -5.21 -5.85
C GLY A 12 19.96 -3.89 -6.06
N PHE A 13 18.69 -3.80 -5.69
CA PHE A 13 17.91 -2.57 -5.87
C PHE A 13 17.03 -2.28 -4.66
N PRO A 14 16.93 -1.01 -4.23
CA PRO A 14 16.05 -0.63 -3.12
C PRO A 14 14.60 -0.97 -3.44
N ILE A 15 13.83 -1.28 -2.39
CA ILE A 15 12.40 -1.52 -2.54
C ILE A 15 11.66 -0.25 -2.96
N VAL A 16 12.12 0.89 -2.43
CA VAL A 16 11.74 2.25 -2.83
C VAL A 16 13.01 3.06 -2.99
N GLY A 17 13.21 3.64 -4.17
CA GLY A 17 14.32 4.56 -4.45
C GLY A 17 13.78 5.88 -4.98
N VAL A 18 14.17 6.98 -4.37
CA VAL A 18 13.81 8.34 -4.77
C VAL A 18 15.13 9.10 -4.88
N SER A 19 15.36 9.74 -6.02
CA SER A 19 16.62 10.44 -6.28
C SER A 19 16.37 11.79 -6.94
N ASN A 20 16.81 12.85 -6.26
CA ASN A 20 16.61 14.26 -6.64
C ASN A 20 15.16 14.56 -7.05
N VAL A 21 14.18 14.00 -6.34
CA VAL A 21 12.78 14.15 -6.74
C VAL A 21 12.26 15.53 -6.38
N ARG A 22 11.66 16.18 -7.38
CA ARG A 22 10.83 17.37 -7.21
C ARG A 22 9.41 17.05 -7.66
N LYS A 23 8.45 17.64 -6.97
CA LYS A 23 7.04 17.53 -7.34
C LYS A 23 6.37 18.88 -7.23
N SER A 24 5.78 19.31 -8.33
CA SER A 24 4.91 20.48 -8.41
C SER A 24 3.53 20.08 -8.93
N TYR A 25 2.50 20.77 -8.46
CA TYR A 25 1.15 20.68 -9.01
C TYR A 25 0.79 21.97 -9.75
N VAL A 26 0.13 21.84 -10.90
CA VAL A 26 -0.30 23.00 -11.70
C VAL A 26 -1.79 23.24 -11.46
N ILE A 27 -2.13 24.45 -11.00
CA ILE A 27 -3.50 24.91 -10.80
C ILE A 27 -3.72 26.16 -11.66
N GLY A 28 -4.43 25.99 -12.78
CA GLY A 28 -4.57 27.06 -13.78
C GLY A 28 -3.20 27.39 -14.39
N SER A 29 -2.73 28.61 -14.16
CA SER A 29 -1.39 29.07 -14.58
C SER A 29 -0.36 29.06 -13.44
N LEU A 30 -0.74 28.68 -12.23
CA LEU A 30 0.14 28.66 -11.07
C LEU A 30 0.77 27.28 -10.92
N GLU A 31 2.09 27.23 -10.87
CA GLU A 31 2.84 26.06 -10.44
C GLU A 31 3.11 26.14 -8.93
N ILE A 32 2.69 25.11 -8.19
CA ILE A 32 2.84 25.01 -6.75
C ILE A 32 3.85 23.89 -6.45
N PRO A 33 5.10 24.22 -6.09
CA PRO A 33 6.08 23.23 -5.68
C PRO A 33 5.69 22.64 -4.31
N VAL A 34 5.75 21.32 -4.18
CA VAL A 34 5.39 20.58 -2.96
C VAL A 34 6.54 19.73 -2.44
N LEU A 35 7.30 19.07 -3.32
CA LEU A 35 8.53 18.36 -2.96
C LEU A 35 9.73 19.03 -3.63
N SER A 36 10.82 19.19 -2.89
CA SER A 36 12.06 19.82 -3.36
C SER A 36 13.26 18.95 -2.99
N ASP A 37 13.95 18.41 -4.00
CA ASP A 37 15.20 17.65 -3.89
C ASP A 37 15.16 16.52 -2.85
N ILE A 38 14.16 15.65 -2.96
CA ILE A 38 14.03 14.50 -2.06
C ILE A 38 14.90 13.35 -2.55
N ASP A 39 15.78 12.87 -1.66
CA ASP A 39 16.49 11.61 -1.77
C ASP A 39 16.02 10.66 -0.66
N LEU A 40 15.57 9.47 -1.05
CA LEU A 40 15.13 8.44 -0.12
C LEU A 40 15.50 7.06 -0.67
N LYS A 41 15.99 6.19 0.20
CA LYS A 41 16.28 4.81 -0.12
C LYS A 41 15.71 3.93 0.99
N LEU A 42 14.86 2.98 0.61
CA LEU A 42 14.34 1.96 1.51
C LEU A 42 14.70 0.59 0.95
N GLU A 43 15.22 -0.29 1.80
CA GLU A 43 15.52 -1.68 1.47
C GLU A 43 14.41 -2.63 1.92
N ARG A 44 14.42 -3.86 1.40
CA ARG A 44 13.44 -4.88 1.79
C ARG A 44 13.56 -5.18 3.29
N GLY A 45 12.42 -5.15 3.99
CA GLY A 45 12.34 -5.48 5.42
C GLY A 45 12.65 -4.30 6.34
N GLU A 46 12.98 -3.14 5.78
CA GLU A 46 13.15 -1.91 6.56
C GLU A 46 11.80 -1.26 6.88
N LEU A 47 11.77 -0.57 8.01
CA LEU A 47 10.66 0.25 8.47
C LEU A 47 11.05 1.72 8.32
N LEU A 48 10.23 2.49 7.61
CA LEU A 48 10.37 3.94 7.49
C LEU A 48 9.20 4.62 8.21
N ASP A 49 9.52 5.49 9.15
CA ASP A 49 8.56 6.41 9.77
C ASP A 49 8.76 7.81 9.21
N ILE A 50 7.69 8.45 8.74
CA ILE A 50 7.73 9.77 8.10
C ILE A 50 6.95 10.76 8.98
N MET A 51 7.68 11.44 9.86
CA MET A 51 7.12 12.43 10.78
C MET A 51 7.30 13.85 10.22
N SER A 52 6.23 14.64 10.11
CA SER A 52 6.34 16.05 9.71
C SER A 52 5.16 16.91 10.17
N SER A 53 5.34 18.23 10.10
CA SER A 53 4.23 19.19 10.19
C SER A 53 3.25 19.05 9.01
N SER A 54 2.01 19.50 9.21
CA SER A 54 1.03 19.61 8.13
C SER A 54 1.55 20.50 6.99
N GLY A 55 1.34 20.08 5.73
CA GLY A 55 1.74 20.85 4.54
C GLY A 55 3.18 20.65 4.07
N SER A 56 3.98 19.77 4.69
CA SER A 56 5.36 19.46 4.31
C SER A 56 5.53 18.68 3.00
N GLY A 57 4.43 18.14 2.45
CA GLY A 57 4.46 17.25 1.29
C GLY A 57 4.55 15.75 1.62
N ASN A 58 4.44 15.31 2.89
CA ASN A 58 4.45 13.88 3.22
C ASN A 58 3.41 13.07 2.44
N SER A 59 2.17 13.54 2.35
CA SER A 59 1.13 12.87 1.56
C SER A 59 1.52 12.78 0.09
N THR A 60 2.21 13.79 -0.45
CA THR A 60 2.74 13.78 -1.82
C THR A 60 3.82 12.72 -1.99
N LEU A 61 4.75 12.61 -1.04
CA LEU A 61 5.78 11.56 -1.04
C LEU A 61 5.14 10.16 -0.94
N VAL A 62 4.17 10.00 -0.05
CA VAL A 62 3.40 8.75 0.10
C VAL A 62 2.66 8.41 -1.20
N ASN A 63 2.07 9.39 -1.89
CA ASN A 63 1.40 9.17 -3.17
C ASN A 63 2.36 8.71 -4.28
N LEU A 64 3.58 9.24 -4.31
CA LEU A 64 4.63 8.77 -5.21
C LEU A 64 4.99 7.31 -4.90
N ILE A 65 5.17 6.97 -3.62
CA ILE A 65 5.47 5.60 -3.19
C ILE A 65 4.30 4.66 -3.54
N ASP A 66 3.05 5.08 -3.29
CA ASP A 66 1.81 4.33 -3.60
C ASP A 66 1.49 4.27 -5.11
N CYS A 67 2.39 4.73 -5.97
CA CYS A 67 2.24 4.73 -7.43
C CYS A 67 0.98 5.47 -7.91
N LEU A 68 0.47 6.42 -7.13
CA LEU A 68 -0.67 7.28 -7.49
C LEU A 68 -0.25 8.50 -8.30
N ASP A 69 1.05 8.81 -8.30
CA ASP A 69 1.58 9.98 -8.95
C ASP A 69 3.01 9.71 -9.48
N ARG A 70 3.50 10.64 -10.31
CA ARG A 70 4.86 10.65 -10.85
C ARG A 70 5.60 11.89 -10.39
N PRO A 71 6.92 11.82 -10.17
CA PRO A 71 7.71 13.02 -9.90
C PRO A 71 7.62 13.99 -11.09
N THR A 72 7.68 15.29 -10.84
CA THR A 72 7.79 16.30 -11.91
C THR A 72 9.21 16.29 -12.48
N GLU A 73 10.21 16.17 -11.60
CA GLU A 73 11.62 16.01 -11.95
C GLU A 73 12.28 14.98 -11.04
N GLY A 74 13.42 14.44 -11.48
CA GLY A 74 14.14 13.38 -10.78
C GLY A 74 13.58 11.99 -11.10
N GLN A 75 13.90 11.02 -10.24
CA GLN A 75 13.55 9.62 -10.46
C GLN A 75 12.94 8.98 -9.21
N ALA A 76 11.84 8.25 -9.41
CA ALA A 76 11.22 7.40 -8.39
C ALA A 76 11.15 5.96 -8.92
N LEU A 77 11.61 5.02 -8.10
CA LEU A 77 11.68 3.60 -8.34
C LEU A 77 10.88 2.86 -7.26
N VAL A 78 9.99 1.97 -7.68
CA VAL A 78 9.31 1.02 -6.78
C VAL A 78 9.56 -0.38 -7.29
N ARG A 79 10.10 -1.28 -6.44
CA ARG A 79 10.54 -2.63 -6.84
C ARG A 79 11.52 -2.58 -8.04
N GLY A 80 12.35 -1.55 -8.12
CA GLY A 80 13.28 -1.31 -9.24
C GLY A 80 12.61 -0.85 -10.55
N ARG A 81 11.32 -0.51 -10.55
CA ARG A 81 10.60 0.01 -11.73
C ARG A 81 10.45 1.52 -11.65
N ASP A 82 10.83 2.20 -12.73
CA ASP A 82 10.78 3.66 -12.85
C ASP A 82 9.38 4.17 -13.18
N LEU A 83 8.79 4.92 -12.25
CA LEU A 83 7.42 5.41 -12.35
C LEU A 83 7.21 6.36 -13.54
N ASN A 84 8.24 7.10 -13.94
CA ASN A 84 8.17 8.03 -15.08
C ASN A 84 8.06 7.30 -16.43
N ARG A 85 8.49 6.03 -16.48
CA ARG A 85 8.51 5.20 -17.69
C ARG A 85 7.31 4.26 -17.81
N MET A 86 6.45 4.23 -16.79
CA MET A 86 5.30 3.35 -16.73
C MET A 86 4.05 4.08 -17.20
N SER A 87 3.21 3.40 -17.97
CA SER A 87 1.84 3.82 -18.28
C SER A 87 0.95 3.76 -17.03
N ASP A 88 -0.20 4.44 -17.07
CA ASP A 88 -1.16 4.43 -15.96
C ASP A 88 -1.67 3.02 -15.65
N GLN A 89 -1.82 2.17 -16.67
CA GLN A 89 -2.20 0.77 -16.49
C GLN A 89 -1.10 -0.03 -15.77
N GLU A 90 0.17 0.18 -16.11
CA GLU A 90 1.29 -0.49 -15.45
C GLU A 90 1.44 -0.02 -14.00
N LEU A 91 1.21 1.27 -13.72
CA LEU A 91 1.19 1.80 -12.36
C LEU A 91 0.06 1.16 -11.53
N ALA A 92 -1.15 1.06 -12.09
CA ALA A 92 -2.28 0.42 -11.42
C ALA A 92 -2.02 -1.05 -11.10
N ILE A 93 -1.37 -1.79 -12.01
CA ILE A 93 -0.97 -3.18 -11.78
C ILE A 93 0.12 -3.26 -10.70
N LEU A 94 1.14 -2.40 -10.77
CA LEU A 94 2.22 -2.36 -9.79
C LEU A 94 1.67 -2.07 -8.39
N LYS A 95 0.83 -1.04 -8.26
CA LYS A 95 0.13 -0.70 -7.03
C LYS A 95 -0.65 -1.91 -6.50
N GLY A 96 -1.55 -2.47 -7.30
CA GLY A 96 -2.44 -3.55 -6.85
C GLY A 96 -1.74 -4.86 -6.48
N LEU A 97 -0.48 -5.07 -6.89
CA LEU A 97 0.28 -6.30 -6.61
C LEU A 97 1.39 -6.13 -5.59
N GLU A 98 1.96 -4.92 -5.46
CA GLU A 98 3.18 -4.70 -4.66
C GLU A 98 2.95 -3.78 -3.48
N ILE A 99 1.86 -3.01 -3.47
CA ILE A 99 1.60 -2.00 -2.44
C ILE A 99 0.22 -2.22 -1.86
N ASP A 100 0.14 -2.21 -0.55
CA ASP A 100 -1.14 -2.20 0.13
C ASP A 100 -1.15 -1.15 1.24
N PHE A 101 -2.33 -0.59 1.49
CA PHE A 101 -2.48 0.59 2.34
C PHE A 101 -3.43 0.31 3.49
N SER A 102 -2.93 0.38 4.73
CA SER A 102 -3.76 0.38 5.93
C SER A 102 -4.08 1.83 6.33
N ILE A 103 -5.29 2.30 6.04
CA ILE A 103 -5.78 3.64 6.42
C ILE A 103 -6.49 3.57 7.78
N ARG A 104 -6.33 4.61 8.61
CA ARG A 104 -7.06 4.88 9.87
C ARG A 104 -8.59 4.73 9.78
N THR A 105 -9.17 5.10 8.63
CA THR A 105 -10.61 5.03 8.38
C THR A 105 -10.91 3.82 7.53
N PHE A 106 -11.69 2.89 8.07
CA PHE A 106 -12.07 1.63 7.43
C PHE A 106 -12.82 1.87 6.11
N ASN A 107 -12.10 1.93 4.98
CA ASN A 107 -12.67 2.02 3.63
C ASN A 107 -13.34 0.70 3.18
N SER A 108 -14.08 0.06 4.07
CA SER A 108 -14.86 -1.13 3.75
C SER A 108 -16.17 -0.73 3.09
N VAL A 109 -16.52 -1.43 2.02
CA VAL A 109 -17.83 -1.34 1.38
C VAL A 109 -18.88 -1.86 2.37
N PRO A 110 -19.81 -1.00 2.87
CA PRO A 110 -20.69 -1.36 3.99
C PRO A 110 -21.67 -2.50 3.70
N LEU A 111 -21.99 -2.69 2.42
CA LEU A 111 -22.95 -3.69 1.94
C LEU A 111 -22.33 -5.10 1.91
N LEU A 112 -21.02 -5.18 1.77
CA LEU A 112 -20.27 -6.42 1.69
C LEU A 112 -19.96 -6.97 3.10
N THR A 113 -19.87 -8.28 3.21
CA THR A 113 -19.33 -8.99 4.36
C THR A 113 -17.84 -8.69 4.54
N ALA A 114 -17.30 -9.01 5.72
CA ALA A 114 -15.87 -8.90 5.96
C ALA A 114 -15.09 -9.70 4.93
N PHE A 115 -15.52 -10.94 4.63
CA PHE A 115 -14.88 -11.81 3.66
C PHE A 115 -14.88 -11.22 2.24
N GLU A 116 -16.01 -10.69 1.79
CA GLU A 116 -16.11 -10.04 0.48
C GLU A 116 -15.23 -8.79 0.39
N ASN A 117 -15.17 -7.99 1.46
CA ASN A 117 -14.25 -6.84 1.52
C ASN A 117 -12.78 -7.26 1.38
N VAL A 118 -12.39 -8.40 1.95
CA VAL A 118 -11.02 -8.95 1.80
C VAL A 118 -10.71 -9.36 0.38
N LEU A 119 -11.70 -9.88 -0.34
CA LEU A 119 -11.53 -10.34 -1.72
C LEU A 119 -11.56 -9.21 -2.74
N LEU A 120 -12.08 -8.02 -2.39
CA LEU A 120 -12.22 -6.92 -3.35
C LEU A 120 -10.96 -6.61 -4.18
N PRO A 121 -9.75 -6.51 -3.60
CA PRO A 121 -8.55 -6.21 -4.37
C PRO A 121 -8.25 -7.27 -5.45
N THR A 122 -8.62 -8.53 -5.21
CA THR A 122 -8.32 -9.65 -6.11
C THR A 122 -9.11 -9.61 -7.40
N PHE A 123 -10.20 -8.83 -7.47
CA PHE A 123 -10.96 -8.62 -8.70
C PHE A 123 -10.26 -7.67 -9.67
N ALA A 124 -9.49 -6.70 -9.15
CA ALA A 124 -8.74 -5.77 -9.97
C ALA A 124 -7.37 -6.33 -10.35
N ASN A 125 -6.64 -6.88 -9.37
CA ASN A 125 -5.32 -7.47 -9.55
C ASN A 125 -5.17 -8.68 -8.65
N MET A 126 -4.72 -9.82 -9.20
CA MET A 126 -4.48 -11.04 -8.44
C MET A 126 -3.17 -11.68 -8.86
N ARG A 127 -2.36 -12.10 -7.89
CA ARG A 127 -1.19 -12.93 -8.19
C ARG A 127 -1.67 -14.32 -8.62
N ILE A 128 -1.19 -14.78 -9.77
CA ILE A 128 -1.60 -16.05 -10.42
C ILE A 128 -1.52 -17.26 -9.46
N ASN A 129 -0.57 -17.24 -8.52
CA ASN A 129 -0.29 -18.37 -7.63
C ASN A 129 -0.99 -18.28 -6.25
N ILE A 130 -1.90 -17.32 -6.06
CA ILE A 130 -2.65 -17.16 -4.81
C ILE A 130 -4.09 -17.63 -5.04
N ASP A 131 -4.54 -18.61 -4.25
CA ASP A 131 -5.98 -18.87 -4.09
C ASP A 131 -6.55 -17.81 -3.13
N PRO A 132 -7.36 -16.87 -3.62
CA PRO A 132 -7.80 -15.73 -2.84
C PRO A 132 -8.76 -16.16 -1.72
N THR A 133 -9.57 -17.21 -1.94
CA THR A 133 -10.50 -17.72 -0.92
C THR A 133 -9.74 -18.37 0.23
N LYS A 134 -8.73 -19.20 -0.10
CA LYS A 134 -7.89 -19.85 0.90
C LYS A 134 -7.07 -18.82 1.67
N ARG A 135 -6.41 -17.90 0.98
CA ARG A 135 -5.59 -16.83 1.57
C ARG A 135 -6.42 -15.93 2.48
N ALA A 136 -7.62 -15.52 2.04
CA ALA A 136 -8.51 -14.73 2.88
C ALA A 136 -8.80 -15.47 4.20
N ARG A 137 -9.17 -16.76 4.15
CA ARG A 137 -9.43 -17.55 5.38
C ARG A 137 -8.20 -17.65 6.29
N GLU A 138 -7.00 -17.76 5.73
CA GLU A 138 -5.75 -17.75 6.50
C GLU A 138 -5.55 -16.40 7.21
N LEU A 139 -5.73 -15.28 6.50
CA LEU A 139 -5.66 -13.94 7.08
C LEU A 139 -6.67 -13.77 8.22
N PHE A 140 -7.92 -14.22 8.03
CA PHE A 140 -8.94 -14.18 9.09
C PHE A 140 -8.56 -14.97 10.34
N LYS A 141 -7.80 -16.08 10.19
CA LYS A 141 -7.27 -16.85 11.33
C LYS A 141 -6.14 -16.12 12.02
N VAL A 142 -5.17 -15.58 11.27
CA VAL A 142 -4.04 -14.81 11.81
C VAL A 142 -4.53 -13.60 12.62
N MET A 143 -5.62 -12.97 12.16
CA MET A 143 -6.24 -11.82 12.82
C MET A 143 -7.23 -12.19 13.94
N GLU A 144 -7.42 -13.48 14.23
CA GLU A 144 -8.34 -14.00 15.25
C GLU A 144 -9.80 -13.52 15.07
N ILE A 145 -10.24 -13.40 13.81
CA ILE A 145 -11.60 -12.95 13.45
C ILE A 145 -12.32 -13.91 12.48
N GLN A 146 -11.87 -15.17 12.40
CA GLN A 146 -12.45 -16.21 11.54
C GLN A 146 -13.95 -16.45 11.76
N ASN A 147 -14.47 -16.23 12.98
CA ASN A 147 -15.89 -16.36 13.28
C ASN A 147 -16.74 -15.17 12.76
N ARG A 148 -16.08 -14.17 12.16
CA ARG A 148 -16.72 -12.93 11.69
C ARG A 148 -16.73 -12.78 10.16
N VAL A 149 -16.30 -13.79 9.41
CA VAL A 149 -16.21 -13.75 7.93
C VAL A 149 -17.49 -13.26 7.25
N ASN A 150 -18.67 -13.67 7.74
CA ASN A 150 -19.97 -13.31 7.15
C ASN A 150 -20.60 -12.03 7.76
N HIS A 151 -19.90 -11.34 8.65
CA HIS A 151 -20.42 -10.12 9.28
C HIS A 151 -20.14 -8.91 8.39
N ARG A 152 -21.12 -8.01 8.26
CA ARG A 152 -20.91 -6.70 7.64
C ARG A 152 -20.06 -5.81 8.54
N PRO A 153 -19.33 -4.81 8.00
CA PRO A 153 -18.47 -3.90 8.75
C PRO A 153 -19.07 -3.34 10.04
N ARG A 154 -20.33 -2.90 10.00
CA ARG A 154 -21.04 -2.30 11.16
C ARG A 154 -21.31 -3.28 12.31
N LYS A 155 -21.10 -4.59 12.10
CA LYS A 155 -21.30 -5.65 13.10
C LYS A 155 -19.97 -6.14 13.71
N LEU A 156 -18.85 -5.50 13.39
CA LEU A 156 -17.55 -5.77 13.99
C LEU A 156 -17.31 -4.77 15.14
N SER A 157 -16.69 -5.22 16.24
CA SER A 157 -16.22 -4.30 17.27
C SER A 157 -15.11 -3.39 16.73
N GLY A 158 -14.73 -2.34 17.47
CA GLY A 158 -13.63 -1.45 17.08
C GLY A 158 -12.32 -2.22 16.83
N GLY A 159 -11.90 -3.05 17.80
CA GLY A 159 -10.69 -3.88 17.65
C GLY A 159 -10.79 -4.96 16.55
N GLN A 160 -11.99 -5.50 16.28
CA GLN A 160 -12.18 -6.42 15.14
C GLN A 160 -12.13 -5.69 13.81
N SER A 161 -12.69 -4.48 13.74
CA SER A 161 -12.63 -3.61 12.57
C SER A 161 -11.18 -3.23 12.28
N GLN A 162 -10.41 -2.92 13.33
CA GLN A 162 -8.98 -2.62 13.27
C GLN A 162 -8.14 -3.81 12.83
N ARG A 163 -8.31 -4.99 13.43
CA ARG A 163 -7.62 -6.17 12.93
C ARG A 163 -7.97 -6.43 11.47
N ARG A 164 -9.24 -6.26 11.10
CA ARG A 164 -9.66 -6.32 9.68
C ARG A 164 -9.06 -5.20 8.82
N SER A 165 -8.65 -4.02 9.31
CA SER A 165 -7.93 -3.07 8.44
C SER A 165 -6.51 -3.53 8.07
N ILE A 166 -6.05 -4.66 8.63
CA ILE A 166 -4.80 -5.36 8.27
C ILE A 166 -5.03 -6.40 7.14
N VAL A 167 -6.27 -6.50 6.66
CA VAL A 167 -6.66 -7.20 5.41
C VAL A 167 -5.86 -6.85 4.13
N PRO A 168 -5.17 -5.70 4.03
CA PRO A 168 -4.16 -5.35 3.01
C PRO A 168 -3.01 -6.35 2.76
N LEU A 169 -3.23 -7.66 2.85
CA LEU A 169 -2.23 -8.71 2.68
C LEU A 169 -2.72 -9.82 1.74
N ILE A 170 -3.89 -9.65 1.12
CA ILE A 170 -4.52 -10.65 0.26
C ILE A 170 -3.66 -10.95 -0.97
N ASN A 171 -3.03 -9.92 -1.53
CA ASN A 171 -2.14 -10.02 -2.68
C ASN A 171 -0.67 -10.24 -2.31
N ASP A 172 -0.35 -10.42 -1.03
CA ASP A 172 1.03 -10.57 -0.53
C ASP A 172 1.94 -9.42 -1.01
N PRO A 173 1.59 -8.17 -0.66
CA PRO A 173 2.30 -6.97 -1.13
C PRO A 173 3.73 -6.95 -0.60
N THR A 174 4.64 -6.29 -1.33
CA THR A 174 6.01 -6.10 -0.86
C THR A 174 6.13 -4.86 0.04
N ILE A 175 5.26 -3.86 -0.13
CA ILE A 175 5.24 -2.61 0.62
C ILE A 175 3.90 -2.51 1.34
N LEU A 176 3.96 -2.28 2.65
CA LEU A 176 2.80 -1.93 3.45
C LEU A 176 2.92 -0.46 3.86
N LEU A 177 1.97 0.36 3.41
CA LEU A 177 1.86 1.76 3.81
C LEU A 177 0.82 1.88 4.92
N ALA A 178 1.15 2.62 5.97
CA ALA A 178 0.25 2.83 7.09
C ALA A 178 0.21 4.30 7.48
N ASP A 179 -1.00 4.84 7.59
CA ASP A 179 -1.25 6.20 8.10
C ASP A 179 -1.79 6.11 9.53
N GLU A 180 -0.96 6.47 10.51
CA GLU A 180 -1.23 6.40 11.95
C GLU A 180 -1.87 5.06 12.40
N PRO A 181 -1.21 3.90 12.16
CA PRO A 181 -1.79 2.59 12.46
C PRO A 181 -2.09 2.37 13.96
N THR A 182 -1.45 3.14 14.83
CA THR A 182 -1.58 3.06 16.30
C THR A 182 -2.58 4.05 16.89
N GLY A 183 -3.07 5.05 16.15
CA GLY A 183 -3.91 6.13 16.69
C GLY A 183 -5.29 5.69 17.20
N ASN A 184 -5.78 4.54 16.76
CA ASN A 184 -7.05 3.93 17.18
C ASN A 184 -6.88 2.73 18.15
N LEU A 185 -5.65 2.44 18.60
CA LEU A 185 -5.42 1.40 19.61
C LEU A 185 -5.83 1.94 20.99
N ASP A 186 -6.78 1.27 21.61
CA ASP A 186 -7.05 1.44 23.04
C ASP A 186 -5.74 1.11 23.78
N SER A 187 -5.36 1.96 24.74
CA SER A 187 -4.04 1.99 25.42
C SER A 187 -3.66 0.70 26.17
N ARG A 188 -4.53 -0.32 26.17
CA ARG A 188 -4.32 -1.65 26.75
C ARG A 188 -3.61 -2.65 25.85
N THR A 189 -3.38 -2.34 24.57
CA THR A 189 -2.76 -3.27 23.60
C THR A 189 -1.42 -2.80 23.03
N GLY A 190 -0.88 -1.68 23.52
CA GLY A 190 0.40 -1.12 23.09
C GLY A 190 1.60 -1.56 23.94
N SER A 191 1.69 -2.83 24.34
CA SER A 191 2.81 -3.40 25.09
C SER A 191 3.36 -4.63 24.39
#